data_AF-A0A2M6Y961-F1
#
_entry.id   AF-A0A2M6Y961-F1
#
_cell.length_a   1.000
_cell.length_b   1.000
_cell.length_c   1.000
_cell.angle_alpha   90.00
_cell.angle_beta   90.00
_cell.angle_gamma   90.00
#
_symmetry.space_group_name_H-M   'P 1'
#
loop_
_entity.id
_entity.type
_entity.pdbx_description
1 polymer ?
#
loop_
_entity_poly.entity_id
_entity_poly.type
_entity_poly.pdbx_seq_one_letter_code
_entity_poly.pdbx_strand_id
1 'polypeptide(L)'
;MKIYNLHGWQVDVAQAKEIQLRLAKKIVTENKELKPRLIVGVDISAANSQGIARGAAVILNYPDLEIIEVKTAEVKLDFPYIPGLLSFRECPLLLAACEKLSNVPDLILVDGQGIAHPRRFGLASHL
;
A
#
# COMPACT_ATOMS: atom_id res chain seq x y z
N MET A 1 -12.88 -1.87 3.94
CA MET A 1 -12.47 -0.68 4.75
C MET A 1 -12.67 0.62 3.97
N LYS A 2 -12.73 1.80 4.62
CA LYS A 2 -12.86 3.10 3.91
C LYS A 2 -11.49 3.57 3.41
N ILE A 3 -11.39 3.84 2.11
CA ILE A 3 -10.17 4.36 1.46
C ILE A 3 -10.42 5.80 1.02
N TYR A 4 -9.42 6.66 1.23
CA TYR A 4 -9.48 8.07 0.84
C TYR A 4 -8.74 8.28 -0.49
N ASN A 5 -9.47 8.79 -1.49
CA ASN A 5 -8.87 9.14 -2.78
C ASN A 5 -8.15 10.49 -2.68
N LEU A 6 -6.82 10.47 -2.52
CA LEU A 6 -5.99 11.68 -2.34
C LEU A 6 -5.45 12.28 -3.65
N HIS A 7 -5.47 11.51 -4.74
CA HIS A 7 -5.07 11.88 -6.10
C HIS A 7 -5.43 10.75 -7.10
N GLY A 8 -5.42 11.04 -8.40
CA GLY A 8 -5.53 10.01 -9.44
C GLY A 8 -4.21 9.25 -9.66
N TRP A 9 -4.31 8.01 -10.18
CA TRP A 9 -3.16 7.16 -10.49
C TRP A 9 -2.63 7.30 -11.92
N GLN A 10 -3.44 7.86 -12.82
CA GLN A 10 -3.04 8.16 -14.20
C GLN A 10 -2.25 9.48 -14.23
N VAL A 11 -0.95 9.37 -14.03
CA VAL A 11 -0.02 10.51 -13.90
C VAL A 11 1.30 10.21 -14.57
N ASP A 12 1.98 11.24 -15.05
CA ASP A 12 3.35 11.12 -15.52
C ASP A 12 4.37 11.14 -14.37
N VAL A 13 5.65 10.99 -14.70
CA VAL A 13 6.76 10.96 -13.73
C VAL A 13 6.92 12.28 -12.97
N ALA A 14 6.67 13.43 -13.61
CA ALA A 14 6.78 14.73 -12.98
C ALA A 14 5.65 14.94 -11.97
N GLN A 15 4.42 14.67 -12.39
CA GLN A 15 3.21 14.70 -11.56
C GLN A 15 3.33 13.75 -10.37
N ALA A 16 3.83 12.52 -10.58
CA ALA A 16 4.06 11.55 -9.51
C ALA A 16 5.00 12.11 -8.43
N LYS A 17 6.12 12.74 -8.83
CA LYS A 17 7.06 13.38 -7.89
C LYS A 17 6.42 14.54 -7.13
N GLU A 18 5.63 15.38 -7.79
CA GLU A 18 4.90 16.48 -7.15
C GLU A 18 3.91 15.96 -6.10
N ILE A 19 3.18 14.88 -6.42
CA ILE A 19 2.29 14.19 -5.48
C ILE A 19 3.07 13.72 -4.25
N GLN A 20 4.22 13.05 -4.44
CA GLN A 20 5.05 12.61 -3.32
C GLN A 20 5.47 13.77 -2.43
N LEU A 21 6.00 14.86 -3.01
CA LEU A 21 6.47 16.02 -2.25
C LEU A 21 5.33 16.73 -1.49
N ARG A 22 4.13 16.77 -2.08
CA ARG A 22 2.95 17.37 -1.46
C ARG A 22 2.41 16.50 -0.32
N LEU A 23 2.30 15.20 -0.52
CA LEU A 23 1.72 14.27 0.46
C LEU A 23 2.72 13.87 1.57
N ALA A 24 4.03 13.91 1.31
CA ALA A 24 5.06 13.73 2.34
C ALA A 24 4.88 14.70 3.52
N LYS A 25 4.38 15.91 3.25
CA LYS A 25 4.09 16.94 4.27
C LYS A 25 2.93 16.57 5.19
N LYS A 26 2.15 15.55 4.85
CA LYS A 26 1.01 15.05 5.64
C LYS A 26 1.37 13.83 6.50
N ILE A 27 2.60 13.32 6.39
CA ILE A 27 3.04 12.17 7.19
C ILE A 27 3.16 12.58 8.65
N VAL A 28 2.52 11.78 9.51
CA VAL A 28 2.61 11.89 10.97
C VAL A 28 3.58 10.82 11.45
N THR A 29 4.64 11.24 12.14
CA THR A 29 5.66 10.35 12.71
C THR A 29 5.64 10.32 14.24
N GLU A 30 4.62 10.93 14.86
CA GLU A 30 4.44 10.88 16.29
C GLU A 30 4.11 9.45 16.72
N ASN A 31 4.90 8.92 17.65
CA ASN A 31 4.63 7.62 18.23
C ASN A 31 3.36 7.70 19.08
N LYS A 32 2.37 6.87 18.74
CA LYS A 32 1.20 6.61 19.57
C LYS A 32 1.28 5.18 20.09
N GLU A 33 1.02 4.99 21.37
CA GLU A 33 0.86 3.65 21.93
C GLU A 33 -0.35 3.00 21.23
N LEU A 34 -0.08 1.94 20.46
CA LEU A 34 -1.09 1.22 19.70
C LEU A 34 -1.22 -0.19 20.31
N LYS A 35 -2.45 -0.62 20.54
CA LYS A 35 -2.77 -1.99 20.99
C LYS A 35 -3.64 -2.64 19.90
N PRO A 36 -3.06 -3.03 18.75
CA PRO A 36 -3.83 -3.55 17.64
C PRO A 36 -4.44 -4.89 18.02
N ARG A 37 -5.68 -5.12 17.60
CA ARG A 37 -6.34 -6.42 17.68
C ARG A 37 -6.30 -7.12 16.34
N LEU A 38 -6.47 -6.35 15.26
CA LEU A 38 -6.36 -6.83 13.88
C LEU A 38 -5.22 -6.11 13.18
N ILE A 39 -4.28 -6.87 12.64
CA ILE A 39 -3.21 -6.35 11.78
C ILE A 39 -3.39 -6.92 10.38
N VAL A 40 -3.06 -6.15 9.35
CA VAL A 40 -3.05 -6.65 7.97
C VAL A 40 -1.64 -6.61 7.41
N GLY A 41 -1.18 -7.71 6.82
CA GLY A 41 -0.01 -7.74 5.95
C GLY A 41 -0.44 -7.57 4.50
N VAL A 42 0.26 -6.71 3.75
CA VAL A 42 0.02 -6.54 2.31
C VAL A 42 1.31 -6.73 1.52
N ASP A 43 1.19 -7.42 0.39
CA ASP A 43 2.30 -7.73 -0.51
C ASP A 43 1.81 -7.91 -1.95
N ILE A 44 2.72 -7.81 -2.91
CA ILE A 44 2.48 -7.91 -4.35
C ILE A 44 3.49 -8.86 -5.00
N SER A 45 3.00 -9.75 -5.86
CA SER A 45 3.86 -10.60 -6.68
C SER A 45 4.45 -9.85 -7.86
N ALA A 46 5.56 -10.36 -8.40
CA ALA A 46 6.00 -9.98 -9.74
C ALA A 46 4.88 -10.23 -10.77
N ALA A 47 4.87 -9.43 -11.83
CA ALA A 47 3.94 -9.62 -12.94
C ALA A 47 4.29 -10.89 -13.72
N ASN A 48 3.26 -11.61 -14.19
CA ASN A 48 3.43 -12.75 -15.10
C ASN A 48 3.80 -12.29 -16.52
N SER A 49 3.95 -13.24 -17.45
CA SER A 49 4.30 -12.96 -18.86
C SER A 49 3.31 -12.05 -19.61
N GLN A 50 2.09 -11.88 -19.09
CA GLN A 50 1.06 -10.99 -19.64
C GLN A 50 1.05 -9.61 -18.96
N GLY A 51 1.96 -9.36 -18.02
CA GLY A 51 2.03 -8.11 -17.25
C GLY A 51 1.02 -8.01 -16.10
N ILE A 52 0.36 -9.12 -15.74
CA ILE A 52 -0.62 -9.18 -14.66
C ILE A 52 0.13 -9.50 -13.35
N ALA A 53 -0.01 -8.63 -12.36
CA ALA A 53 0.46 -8.86 -11.00
C ALA A 53 -0.69 -9.19 -10.06
N ARG A 54 -0.38 -9.86 -8.95
CA ARG A 54 -1.34 -10.20 -7.90
C ARG A 54 -0.95 -9.53 -6.59
N GLY A 55 -1.90 -8.84 -5.97
CA GLY A 55 -1.76 -8.29 -4.62
C GLY A 55 -2.54 -9.14 -3.62
N ALA A 56 -2.03 -9.23 -2.39
CA ALA A 56 -2.69 -9.89 -1.27
C ALA A 56 -2.80 -8.95 -0.06
N ALA A 57 -3.89 -9.09 0.68
CA ALA A 57 -4.10 -8.50 1.99
C ALA A 57 -4.56 -9.59 2.96
N VAL A 58 -3.80 -9.81 4.03
CA VAL A 58 -4.01 -10.90 5.00
C VAL A 58 -4.19 -10.31 6.39
N ILE A 59 -5.39 -10.42 6.95
CA ILE A 59 -5.68 -9.99 8.32
C ILE A 59 -5.36 -11.11 9.29
N LEU A 60 -4.60 -10.78 10.33
CA LEU A 60 -4.31 -11.63 11.47
C LEU A 60 -4.91 -11.02 12.74
N ASN A 61 -5.29 -11.87 13.71
CA ASN A 61 -5.46 -11.41 15.09
C ASN A 61 -4.09 -11.18 15.74
N TYR A 62 -4.04 -10.31 16.74
CA TYR A 62 -2.83 -10.03 17.52
C TYR A 62 -3.18 -10.11 19.02
N PRO A 63 -2.38 -10.80 19.85
CA PRO A 63 -1.02 -11.32 19.56
C PRO A 63 -0.95 -12.73 18.96
N ASP A 64 -2.08 -13.41 18.76
CA ASP A 64 -2.08 -14.86 18.45
C ASP A 64 -1.64 -15.20 17.01
N LEU A 65 -1.68 -14.23 16.08
CA LEU A 65 -1.23 -14.34 14.68
C LEU A 65 -2.01 -15.37 13.83
N GLU A 66 -3.24 -15.69 14.22
CA GLU A 66 -4.17 -16.52 13.46
C GLU A 66 -4.76 -15.73 12.29
N ILE A 67 -4.87 -16.38 11.13
CA ILE A 67 -5.47 -15.79 9.94
C ILE A 67 -6.98 -15.65 10.12
N ILE A 68 -7.45 -14.40 10.05
CA ILE A 68 -8.87 -14.05 10.12
C ILE A 68 -9.47 -13.89 8.72
N GLU A 69 -8.73 -13.27 7.80
CA GLU A 69 -9.24 -12.96 6.47
C GLU A 69 -8.10 -12.88 5.45
N VAL A 70 -8.35 -13.37 4.24
CA VAL A 70 -7.44 -13.23 3.10
C VAL A 70 -8.21 -12.69 1.91
N LYS A 71 -7.69 -11.63 1.29
CA LYS A 71 -8.21 -11.09 0.04
C LYS A 71 -7.08 -10.89 -0.95
N THR A 72 -7.40 -11.11 -2.22
CA THR A 72 -6.46 -10.90 -3.32
C THR A 72 -7.10 -10.06 -4.42
N ALA A 73 -6.26 -9.42 -5.21
CA ALA A 73 -6.63 -8.73 -6.43
C ALA A 73 -5.59 -9.00 -7.51
N GLU A 74 -5.98 -8.80 -8.76
CA GLU A 74 -5.10 -8.90 -9.92
C GLU A 74 -5.30 -7.68 -10.80
N VAL A 75 -4.21 -7.06 -11.21
CA VAL A 75 -4.22 -5.87 -12.06
C VAL A 75 -3.04 -5.94 -13.02
N LYS A 76 -3.24 -5.45 -14.24
CA LYS A 76 -2.15 -5.23 -15.18
C LYS A 76 -1.36 -3.99 -14.76
N LEU A 77 -0.04 -4.14 -14.63
CA LEU A 77 0.81 -3.04 -14.16
C LEU A 77 1.13 -2.06 -15.30
N ASP A 78 0.47 -0.91 -15.30
CA ASP A 78 0.60 0.08 -16.39
C ASP A 78 1.68 1.16 -16.13
N PHE A 79 2.06 1.41 -14.88
CA PHE A 79 3.10 2.39 -14.54
C PHE A 79 4.51 1.77 -14.61
N PRO A 80 5.51 2.39 -15.27
CA PRO A 80 6.84 1.80 -15.44
C PRO A 80 7.61 1.65 -14.11
N TYR A 81 8.51 0.67 -14.03
CA TYR A 81 9.40 0.54 -12.88
C TYR A 81 10.43 1.68 -12.88
N ILE A 82 10.26 2.64 -11.96
CA ILE A 82 11.18 3.76 -11.76
C ILE A 82 11.57 3.80 -10.28
N PRO A 83 12.86 3.69 -9.94
CA PRO A 83 13.32 3.80 -8.56
C PRO A 83 12.79 5.05 -7.86
N GLY A 84 12.17 4.85 -6.70
CA GLY A 84 11.54 5.90 -5.92
C GLY A 84 10.13 6.31 -6.35
N LEU A 85 9.52 5.62 -7.34
CA LEU A 85 8.11 5.78 -7.74
C LEU A 85 7.34 4.44 -7.73
N LEU A 86 7.89 3.42 -7.05
CA LEU A 86 7.29 2.08 -6.97
C LEU A 86 5.83 2.11 -6.50
N SER A 87 5.49 3.01 -5.57
CA SER A 87 4.14 3.11 -5.02
C SER A 87 3.09 3.48 -6.06
N PHE A 88 3.41 4.23 -7.12
CA PHE A 88 2.48 4.51 -8.22
C PHE A 88 2.16 3.28 -9.07
N ARG A 89 3.04 2.28 -9.06
CA ARG A 89 2.86 1.00 -9.73
C ARG A 89 2.06 0.01 -8.88
N GLU A 90 2.27 0.00 -7.56
CA GLU A 90 1.79 -1.08 -6.70
C GLU A 90 0.57 -0.71 -5.83
N CYS A 91 0.47 0.53 -5.35
CA CYS A 91 -0.65 0.96 -4.52
C CYS A 91 -2.03 0.69 -5.15
N PRO A 92 -2.28 0.92 -6.47
CA PRO A 92 -3.58 0.60 -7.05
C PRO A 92 -4.01 -0.87 -6.82
N LEU A 93 -3.07 -1.80 -6.93
CA LEU A 93 -3.33 -3.23 -6.75
C LEU A 93 -3.48 -3.59 -5.26
N LEU A 94 -2.64 -3.03 -4.38
CA LEU A 94 -2.77 -3.24 -2.93
C LEU A 94 -4.10 -2.68 -2.39
N LEU A 95 -4.50 -1.49 -2.85
CA LEU A 95 -5.79 -0.89 -2.52
C LEU A 95 -6.94 -1.78 -3.01
N ALA A 96 -6.88 -2.29 -4.25
CA ALA A 96 -7.90 -3.20 -4.77
C ALA A 96 -8.03 -4.50 -3.96
N ALA A 97 -6.96 -5.00 -3.33
CA ALA A 97 -7.04 -6.11 -2.39
C ALA A 97 -7.66 -5.67 -1.04
N CYS A 98 -7.25 -4.52 -0.51
CA CYS A 98 -7.75 -3.98 0.76
C CYS A 98 -9.23 -3.58 0.70
N GLU A 99 -9.74 -3.09 -0.43
CA GLU A 99 -11.15 -2.75 -0.63
C GLU A 99 -12.08 -3.94 -0.46
N LYS A 100 -11.58 -5.15 -0.73
CA LYS A 100 -12.35 -6.39 -0.60
C LYS A 100 -12.41 -6.92 0.84
N LEU A 101 -11.66 -6.31 1.78
CA LEU A 101 -11.66 -6.71 3.19
C LEU A 101 -12.97 -6.32 3.87
N SER A 102 -13.60 -7.31 4.49
CA SER A 102 -14.77 -7.14 5.34
C SER A 102 -14.40 -6.59 6.71
N ASN A 103 -13.26 -7.01 7.27
CA ASN A 103 -12.75 -6.49 8.54
C ASN A 103 -11.89 -5.24 8.33
N VAL A 104 -11.91 -4.33 9.31
CA VAL A 104 -11.07 -3.12 9.30
C VAL A 104 -9.87 -3.36 10.23
N PRO A 105 -8.64 -3.41 9.71
CA PRO A 105 -7.45 -3.59 10.53
C PRO A 105 -7.08 -2.31 11.29
N ASP A 106 -6.45 -2.47 12.45
CA ASP A 106 -5.92 -1.38 13.28
C ASP A 106 -4.52 -0.92 12.80
N LEU A 107 -3.78 -1.81 12.15
CA LEU A 107 -2.42 -1.57 11.65
C LEU A 107 -2.22 -2.28 10.31
N ILE A 108 -1.56 -1.58 9.37
CA ILE A 108 -1.16 -2.13 8.07
C ILE A 108 0.36 -2.30 8.08
N LEU A 109 0.82 -3.51 7.80
CA LEU A 109 2.22 -3.87 7.56
C LEU A 109 2.39 -4.03 6.04
N VAL A 110 3.32 -3.28 5.48
CA VAL A 110 3.54 -3.21 4.04
C VAL A 110 4.94 -3.72 3.73
N ASP A 111 5.09 -4.66 2.80
CA ASP A 111 6.41 -5.03 2.28
C ASP A 111 6.94 -3.92 1.36
N GLY A 112 7.48 -2.88 1.97
CA GLY A 112 8.01 -1.74 1.26
C GLY A 112 8.42 -0.60 2.18
N GLN A 113 9.21 0.32 1.64
CA GLN A 113 9.71 1.45 2.42
C GLN A 113 8.60 2.44 2.78
N GLY A 114 8.64 3.00 3.99
CA GLY A 114 7.82 4.14 4.40
C GLY A 114 8.60 5.46 4.31
N ILE A 115 8.91 6.05 5.46
CA ILE A 115 9.70 7.29 5.55
C ILE A 115 11.18 7.11 5.16
N ALA A 116 11.65 5.86 5.13
CA ALA A 116 12.97 5.46 4.63
C ALA A 116 13.01 5.47 3.07
N HIS A 117 12.67 6.63 2.50
CA HIS A 117 12.57 6.88 1.07
C HIS A 117 13.20 8.23 0.74
N PRO A 118 13.80 8.44 -0.46
CA PRO A 118 14.46 9.71 -0.82
C PRO A 118 13.58 10.96 -0.66
N ARG A 119 12.26 10.79 -0.70
CA ARG A 119 11.26 11.86 -0.52
C ARG A 119 10.39 11.69 0.73
N ARG A 120 10.81 10.85 1.68
CA ARG A 120 10.07 10.51 2.92
C ARG A 120 8.64 9.98 2.67
N PHE A 121 8.44 9.35 1.52
CA PHE A 121 7.12 8.96 1.02
C PHE A 121 7.22 7.72 0.11
N GLY A 122 7.66 6.61 0.70
CA GLY A 122 7.70 5.30 0.04
C GLY A 122 6.33 4.62 0.01
N LEU A 123 6.28 3.35 -0.41
CA LEU A 123 5.06 2.54 -0.51
C LEU A 123 4.22 2.55 0.76
N ALA A 124 4.82 2.25 1.92
CA ALA A 124 4.10 2.17 3.19
C ALA A 124 3.57 3.52 3.69
N SER A 125 4.18 4.63 3.25
CA SER A 125 3.71 5.98 3.59
C SER A 125 2.68 6.51 2.60
N HIS A 126 2.64 5.95 1.40
CA HIS A 126 1.73 6.37 0.33
C HIS A 126 0.39 5.64 0.38
N LEU A 127 0.44 4.33 0.68
CA LEU A 127 -0.74 3.49 0.88
C LEU A 127 -1.58 3.99 2.07
#